data_AF-A0A1E3QXV6-F1
#
_entry.id   AF-A0A1E3QXV6-F1
#
_cell.length_a   1.000
_cell.length_b   1.000
_cell.length_c   1.000
_cell.angle_alpha   90.00
_cell.angle_beta   90.00
_cell.angle_gamma   90.00
#
_symmetry.space_group_name_H-M   'P 1'
#
loop_
_entity.id
_entity.type
_entity.pdbx_description
1 polymer ?
#
loop_
_entity_poly.entity_id
_entity_poly.type
_entity_poly.pdbx_seq_one_letter_code
_entity_poly.pdbx_strand_id
1 'polypeptide(L)'
;QTYFVVDTNFFLSHLDIVNDLKTLAEKYSHVIMVPKVVILELDGLKKSTRMGKGADLSSKLGSILNTSIGYLARWANNWIYDSIAVRHPGVLGQQVRQSISQSNMQPDDAILDCCLYFHEHDGHSAIVVLLSNDKNLCNKVLVDGMLTVSYRQGMTAEKIAKMAYAESLSKRNETVEYQETDKDIDVAMAEDIHETVTPPVGHPTKLPPHLMTIKNFEEATATCRNEITTIFTLAVHECMVHGYQEDLFMVDYNRQKVLNLESGCRVIGSFWTSVFSDYFPRSSEFWPVRELGRGKMAPTLMCMTPTSKLELRDYVRYWSNVLKSLYTKRDTRQRESLEMLVDRWE
;
A
#
# COMPACT_ATOMS: atom_id res chain seq x y z
N GLN A 1 23.52 7.16 9.57
CA GLN A 1 23.48 6.16 8.47
C GLN A 1 22.02 5.87 8.14
N THR A 2 21.65 5.68 6.87
CA THR A 2 20.27 5.31 6.50
C THR A 2 20.18 3.82 6.13
N TYR A 3 19.20 3.12 6.68
CA TYR A 3 18.88 1.72 6.40
C TYR A 3 17.52 1.60 5.74
N PHE A 4 17.51 1.08 4.51
CA PHE A 4 16.28 0.65 3.83
C PHE A 4 16.03 -0.81 4.13
N VAL A 5 15.15 -1.11 5.07
CA VAL A 5 14.73 -2.49 5.38
C VAL A 5 13.66 -2.90 4.38
N VAL A 6 13.83 -4.03 3.69
CA VAL A 6 12.97 -4.41 2.56
C VAL A 6 12.15 -5.66 2.88
N ASP A 7 10.84 -5.57 2.71
CA ASP A 7 9.88 -6.68 2.83
C ASP A 7 9.89 -7.58 1.56
N THR A 8 9.57 -8.87 1.73
CA THR A 8 9.37 -9.87 0.68
C THR A 8 8.44 -9.37 -0.41
N ASN A 9 7.28 -8.79 -0.06
CA ASN A 9 6.33 -8.31 -1.08
C ASN A 9 6.93 -7.17 -1.92
N PHE A 10 7.72 -6.30 -1.29
CA PHE A 10 8.39 -5.20 -1.98
C PHE A 10 9.49 -5.71 -2.92
N PHE A 11 10.24 -6.74 -2.52
CA PHE A 11 11.17 -7.44 -3.43
C PHE A 11 10.44 -8.05 -4.63
N LEU A 12 9.30 -8.70 -4.41
CA LEU A 12 8.57 -9.36 -5.49
C LEU A 12 7.98 -8.37 -6.49
N SER A 13 7.46 -7.22 -6.04
CA SER A 13 6.78 -6.26 -6.92
C SER A 13 7.66 -5.11 -7.41
N HIS A 14 8.78 -4.80 -6.74
CA HIS A 14 9.57 -3.60 -6.97
C HIS A 14 11.09 -3.83 -6.93
N LEU A 15 11.58 -5.02 -7.32
CA LEU A 15 13.01 -5.31 -7.33
C LEU A 15 13.82 -4.29 -8.16
N ASP A 16 13.27 -3.76 -9.25
CA ASP A 16 13.93 -2.72 -10.06
C ASP A 16 14.26 -1.48 -9.23
N ILE A 17 13.33 -1.04 -8.37
CA ILE A 17 13.54 0.11 -7.48
C ILE A 17 14.61 -0.23 -6.44
N VAL A 18 14.59 -1.45 -5.89
CA VAL A 18 15.61 -1.90 -4.94
C VAL A 18 16.99 -1.97 -5.61
N ASN A 19 17.06 -2.41 -6.86
CA ASN A 19 18.28 -2.46 -7.64
C ASN A 19 18.81 -1.05 -7.94
N ASP A 20 17.95 -0.11 -8.32
CA ASP A 20 18.34 1.28 -8.53
C ASP A 20 18.81 1.92 -7.21
N LEU A 21 18.14 1.64 -6.09
CA LEU A 21 18.61 2.06 -4.76
C LEU A 21 20.01 1.52 -4.47
N LYS A 22 20.35 0.28 -4.86
CA LYS A 22 21.70 -0.26 -4.68
C LYS A 22 22.74 0.59 -5.41
N THR A 23 22.46 1.01 -6.65
CA THR A 23 23.39 1.86 -7.43
C THR A 23 23.57 3.25 -6.84
N LEU A 24 22.59 3.71 -6.06
CA LEU A 24 22.55 5.03 -5.45
C LEU A 24 23.13 5.06 -4.03
N ALA A 25 23.53 3.91 -3.48
CA ALA A 25 23.95 3.75 -2.09
C ALA A 25 25.10 4.68 -1.67
N GLU A 26 26.14 4.80 -2.51
CA GLU A 26 27.27 5.67 -2.22
C GLU A 26 26.88 7.16 -2.28
N LYS A 27 26.13 7.55 -3.32
CA LYS A 27 25.67 8.93 -3.56
C LYS A 27 24.82 9.47 -2.41
N TYR A 28 23.95 8.65 -1.82
CA TYR A 28 23.04 9.06 -0.75
C TYR A 28 23.34 8.41 0.60
N SER A 29 24.51 7.76 0.74
CA SER A 29 25.00 7.18 1.99
C SER A 29 23.97 6.30 2.70
N HIS A 30 23.36 5.37 1.97
CA HIS A 30 22.38 4.43 2.50
C HIS A 30 22.79 2.98 2.29
N VAL A 31 22.16 2.09 3.05
CA VAL A 31 22.34 0.64 2.96
C VAL A 31 20.98 -0.02 2.82
N ILE A 32 20.88 -0.99 1.91
CA ILE A 32 19.72 -1.87 1.79
C ILE A 32 19.92 -3.03 2.77
N MET A 33 19.05 -3.11 3.77
CA MET A 33 19.03 -4.17 4.76
C MET A 33 18.01 -5.24 4.35
N VAL A 34 18.48 -6.48 4.19
CA VAL A 34 17.65 -7.65 3.86
C VAL A 34 17.40 -8.46 5.14
N PRO A 35 16.18 -8.47 5.69
CA PRO A 35 15.85 -9.29 6.85
C PRO A 35 16.07 -10.78 6.58
N LYS A 36 16.52 -11.52 7.59
CA LYS A 36 16.74 -12.98 7.46
C LYS A 36 15.44 -13.72 7.13
N VAL A 37 14.31 -13.25 7.67
CA VAL A 37 12.99 -13.85 7.43
C VAL A 37 12.55 -13.71 5.98
N VAL A 38 12.88 -12.59 5.32
CA VAL A 38 12.57 -12.34 3.91
C VAL A 38 13.30 -13.32 3.00
N ILE A 39 14.55 -13.67 3.31
CA ILE A 39 15.29 -14.70 2.57
C ILE A 39 14.59 -16.06 2.67
N LEU A 40 14.09 -16.42 3.86
CA LEU A 40 13.37 -17.67 4.09
C LEU A 40 12.03 -17.70 3.34
N GLU A 41 11.26 -16.61 3.37
CA GLU A 41 10.00 -16.50 2.64
C GLU A 41 10.20 -16.61 1.13
N LEU A 42 11.20 -15.89 0.59
CA LEU A 42 11.54 -15.97 -0.82
C LEU A 42 11.97 -17.39 -1.22
N ASP A 43 12.70 -18.13 -0.37
CA ASP A 43 13.04 -19.53 -0.62
C ASP A 43 11.80 -20.43 -0.68
N GLY A 44 10.86 -20.25 0.25
CA GLY A 44 9.57 -20.95 0.26
C GLY A 44 8.74 -20.70 -1.00
N LEU A 45 8.85 -19.50 -1.59
CA LEU A 45 8.12 -19.12 -2.80
C LEU A 45 8.72 -19.63 -4.11
N LYS A 46 9.98 -20.11 -4.14
CA LYS A 46 10.68 -20.53 -5.39
C LYS A 46 9.92 -21.58 -6.20
N LYS A 47 9.16 -22.46 -5.56
CA LYS A 47 8.40 -23.54 -6.24
C LYS A 47 6.99 -23.12 -6.67
N SER A 48 6.59 -21.88 -6.37
CA SER A 48 5.26 -21.37 -6.70
C SER A 48 5.07 -21.17 -8.20
N THR A 49 4.04 -21.79 -8.77
CA THR A 49 3.59 -21.58 -10.16
C THR A 49 2.54 -20.47 -10.28
N ARG A 50 2.15 -19.85 -9.16
CA ARG A 50 1.18 -18.73 -9.13
C ARG A 50 1.76 -17.56 -9.92
N MET A 51 0.99 -16.88 -10.77
CA MET A 51 1.48 -15.72 -11.53
C MET A 51 1.55 -14.46 -10.65
N GLY A 52 2.61 -13.65 -10.82
CA GLY A 52 2.74 -12.36 -10.15
C GLY A 52 1.73 -11.34 -10.72
N LYS A 53 1.16 -10.48 -9.87
CA LYS A 53 0.34 -9.35 -10.32
C LYS A 53 1.29 -8.22 -10.72
N GLY A 54 1.21 -7.71 -11.95
CA GLY A 54 1.86 -6.45 -12.27
C GLY A 54 1.04 -5.55 -13.19
N ALA A 55 1.31 -4.26 -12.99
CA ALA A 55 0.57 -3.11 -13.49
C ALA A 55 0.77 -2.86 -14.99
N ASP A 56 -0.07 -1.99 -15.53
CA ASP A 56 -0.38 -1.79 -16.94
C ASP A 56 0.77 -1.72 -17.97
N LEU A 57 0.37 -2.19 -19.14
CA LEU A 57 1.07 -2.45 -20.39
C LEU A 57 1.47 -1.15 -21.12
N SER A 58 2.71 -0.68 -20.97
CA SER A 58 3.29 0.29 -21.96
C SER A 58 4.82 0.42 -21.96
N SER A 59 5.56 -0.16 -21.02
CA SER A 59 7.03 -0.17 -21.07
C SER A 59 7.56 -1.56 -21.45
N LYS A 60 8.82 -1.64 -21.89
CA LYS A 60 9.57 -2.89 -22.17
C LYS A 60 9.54 -3.93 -21.01
N LEU A 61 8.96 -3.57 -19.86
CA LEU A 61 8.65 -4.39 -18.69
C LEU A 61 7.42 -5.31 -18.86
N GLY A 62 6.60 -5.13 -19.90
CA GLY A 62 5.42 -5.98 -20.18
C GLY A 62 5.75 -7.47 -20.41
N SER A 63 7.01 -7.81 -20.67
CA SER A 63 7.47 -9.21 -20.75
C SER A 63 7.70 -9.87 -19.37
N ILE A 64 7.85 -9.09 -18.30
CA ILE A 64 8.06 -9.61 -16.93
C ILE A 64 6.71 -9.92 -16.24
N LEU A 65 5.57 -9.60 -16.85
CA LEU A 65 4.25 -9.75 -16.22
C LEU A 65 3.57 -11.12 -16.40
N ASN A 66 4.11 -11.98 -17.27
CA ASN A 66 3.75 -13.42 -17.34
C ASN A 66 4.65 -14.29 -16.45
N THR A 67 5.19 -13.69 -15.39
CA THR A 67 6.24 -14.30 -14.59
C THR A 67 5.64 -14.85 -13.30
N SER A 68 5.82 -16.15 -13.09
CA SER A 68 5.42 -16.78 -11.83
C SER A 68 6.05 -16.08 -10.61
N ILE A 69 5.31 -15.99 -9.50
CA ILE A 69 5.81 -15.60 -8.18
C ILE A 69 7.08 -16.40 -7.85
N GLY A 70 7.15 -17.67 -8.24
CA GLY A 70 8.37 -18.47 -8.07
C GLY A 70 9.56 -17.99 -8.89
N TYR A 71 9.35 -17.44 -10.09
CA TYR A 71 10.43 -16.78 -10.83
C TYR A 71 10.83 -15.47 -10.16
N LEU A 72 9.88 -14.62 -9.75
CA LEU A 72 10.20 -13.36 -9.06
C LEU A 72 10.99 -13.63 -7.76
N ALA A 73 10.58 -14.65 -7.01
CA ALA A 73 11.28 -15.09 -5.81
C ALA A 73 12.69 -15.63 -6.10
N ARG A 74 12.88 -16.37 -7.20
CA ARG A 74 14.24 -16.78 -7.65
C ARG A 74 15.08 -15.58 -8.06
N TRP A 75 14.49 -14.62 -8.78
CA TRP A 75 15.18 -13.44 -9.25
C TRP A 75 15.62 -12.55 -8.10
N ALA A 76 14.74 -12.29 -7.12
CA ALA A 76 15.09 -11.59 -5.89
C ALA A 76 16.18 -12.33 -5.10
N ASN A 77 16.08 -13.66 -4.93
CA ASN A 77 17.12 -14.45 -4.26
C ASN A 77 18.48 -14.37 -4.96
N ASN A 78 18.51 -14.46 -6.29
CA ASN A 78 19.75 -14.32 -7.05
C ASN A 78 20.34 -12.91 -6.86
N TRP A 79 19.50 -11.86 -6.92
CA TRP A 79 19.94 -10.49 -6.67
C TRP A 79 20.54 -10.30 -5.27
N ILE A 80 19.91 -10.89 -4.24
CA ILE A 80 20.42 -10.87 -2.86
C ILE A 80 21.77 -11.59 -2.80
N TYR A 81 21.85 -12.81 -3.35
CA TYR A 81 23.08 -13.61 -3.36
C TYR A 81 24.22 -12.88 -4.07
N ASP A 82 23.99 -12.39 -5.29
CA ASP A 82 25.00 -11.71 -6.09
C ASP A 82 25.52 -10.46 -5.35
N SER A 83 24.62 -9.68 -4.74
CA SER A 83 24.98 -8.46 -4.01
C SER A 83 25.82 -8.75 -2.75
N ILE A 84 25.48 -9.81 -2.01
CA ILE A 84 26.21 -10.21 -0.80
C ILE A 84 27.52 -10.91 -1.13
N ALA A 85 27.54 -11.77 -2.16
CA ALA A 85 28.73 -12.52 -2.58
C ALA A 85 29.87 -11.59 -3.02
N VAL A 86 29.54 -10.50 -3.71
CA VAL A 86 30.52 -9.45 -4.08
C VAL A 86 30.79 -8.44 -2.94
N ARG A 87 30.15 -8.60 -1.78
CA ARG A 87 30.24 -7.69 -0.62
C ARG A 87 29.96 -6.24 -0.98
N HIS A 88 28.89 -6.00 -1.74
CA HIS A 88 28.52 -4.66 -2.16
C HIS A 88 28.27 -3.76 -0.93
N PRO A 89 28.92 -2.57 -0.81
CA PRO A 89 28.85 -1.75 0.41
C PRO A 89 27.44 -1.23 0.70
N GLY A 90 26.60 -1.08 -0.32
CA GLY A 90 25.21 -0.65 -0.20
C GLY A 90 24.17 -1.75 0.10
N VAL A 91 24.58 -3.01 0.31
CA VAL A 91 23.65 -4.11 0.59
C VAL A 91 24.16 -4.98 1.74
N LEU A 92 23.33 -5.18 2.75
CA LEU A 92 23.62 -6.06 3.89
C LEU A 92 22.48 -7.06 4.10
N GLY A 93 22.84 -8.29 4.43
CA GLY A 93 21.90 -9.25 5.00
C GLY A 93 21.95 -9.20 6.52
N GLN A 94 20.79 -9.29 7.18
CA GLN A 94 20.69 -9.37 8.63
C GLN A 94 21.44 -10.62 9.14
N GLN A 95 22.42 -10.43 10.01
CA GLN A 95 23.15 -11.53 10.64
C GLN A 95 22.26 -12.23 11.68
N VAL A 96 22.54 -13.51 11.96
CA VAL A 96 21.75 -14.31 12.93
C VAL A 96 21.70 -13.66 14.32
N ARG A 97 22.78 -12.99 14.73
CA ARG A 97 22.91 -12.32 16.04
C ARG A 97 22.32 -10.91 16.07
N GLN A 98 21.90 -10.35 14.92
CA GLN A 98 21.32 -9.01 14.82
C GLN A 98 19.80 -9.10 14.99
N SER A 99 19.36 -9.33 16.23
CA SER A 99 17.96 -9.55 16.58
C SER A 99 17.77 -9.14 18.03
N ILE A 100 16.69 -8.44 18.37
CA ILE A 100 16.42 -8.00 19.75
C ILE A 100 15.75 -9.14 20.52
N SER A 101 14.78 -9.80 19.91
CA SER A 101 14.08 -10.95 20.48
C SER A 101 14.56 -12.27 19.88
N GLN A 102 14.82 -13.27 20.73
CA GLN A 102 15.30 -14.61 20.31
C GLN A 102 14.17 -15.64 20.14
N SER A 103 12.90 -15.22 20.16
CA SER A 103 11.74 -16.11 20.14
C SER A 103 11.17 -16.38 18.73
N ASN A 104 10.29 -17.39 18.63
CA ASN A 104 9.54 -17.71 17.41
C ASN A 104 8.52 -16.61 17.10
N MET A 105 8.96 -15.59 16.36
CA MET A 105 8.13 -14.48 15.91
C MET A 105 7.34 -14.83 14.64
N GLN A 106 6.18 -14.19 14.48
CA GLN A 106 5.50 -14.16 13.19
C GLN A 106 6.39 -13.42 12.17
N PRO A 107 6.28 -13.70 10.86
CA PRO A 107 7.18 -13.11 9.88
C PRO A 107 7.21 -11.58 9.89
N ASP A 108 6.04 -10.93 9.97
CA ASP A 108 5.92 -9.47 10.11
C ASP A 108 6.65 -8.94 11.34
N ASP A 109 6.52 -9.62 12.48
CA ASP A 109 7.17 -9.22 13.73
C ASP A 109 8.69 -9.44 13.66
N ALA A 110 9.16 -10.42 12.88
CA ALA A 110 10.58 -10.62 12.62
C ALA A 110 11.18 -9.54 11.70
N ILE A 111 10.39 -8.98 10.77
CA ILE A 111 10.81 -7.79 9.99
C ILE A 111 10.86 -6.56 10.92
N LEU A 112 9.87 -6.39 11.79
CA LEU A 112 9.87 -5.31 12.79
C LEU A 112 11.07 -5.40 13.74
N ASP A 113 11.40 -6.59 14.25
CA ASP A 113 12.59 -6.84 15.07
C ASP A 113 13.89 -6.44 14.34
N CYS A 114 13.96 -6.71 13.03
CA CYS A 114 15.08 -6.23 12.21
C CYS A 114 15.14 -4.70 12.17
N CYS A 115 14.01 -4.02 11.96
CA CYS A 115 13.95 -2.56 11.96
C CYS A 115 14.42 -1.99 13.31
N LEU A 116 13.87 -2.50 14.41
CA LEU A 116 14.21 -2.07 15.76
C LEU A 116 15.69 -2.30 16.08
N TYR A 117 16.25 -3.45 15.68
CA TYR A 117 17.66 -3.73 15.91
C TYR A 117 18.56 -2.63 15.36
N PHE A 118 18.38 -2.23 14.09
CA PHE A 118 19.18 -1.17 13.47
C PHE A 118 18.81 0.23 13.95
N HIS A 119 17.60 0.41 14.47
CA HIS A 119 17.19 1.66 15.09
C HIS A 119 17.89 1.88 16.44
N GLU A 120 18.03 0.82 17.24
CA GLU A 120 18.64 0.88 18.58
C GLU A 120 20.16 0.75 18.56
N HIS A 121 20.71 -0.22 17.83
CA HIS A 121 22.14 -0.59 17.93
C HIS A 121 23.09 0.37 17.22
N ASP A 122 22.67 0.99 16.12
CA ASP A 122 23.51 1.97 15.39
C ASP A 122 23.33 3.41 15.92
N GLY A 123 22.64 3.53 17.07
CA GLY A 123 22.38 4.76 17.80
C GLY A 123 21.30 5.64 17.18
N HIS A 124 20.87 6.65 17.95
CA HIS A 124 19.81 7.61 17.61
C HIS A 124 20.03 8.40 16.29
N SER A 125 21.21 8.29 15.68
CA SER A 125 21.55 8.91 14.39
C SER A 125 21.24 8.04 13.17
N ALA A 126 20.84 6.77 13.38
CA ALA A 126 20.45 5.86 12.32
C ALA A 126 18.99 6.13 11.91
N ILE A 127 18.78 6.33 10.61
CA ILE A 127 17.42 6.38 10.04
C ILE A 127 17.09 5.00 9.50
N VAL A 128 16.04 4.40 10.05
CA VAL A 128 15.46 3.17 9.53
C VAL A 128 14.21 3.51 8.73
N VAL A 129 14.17 3.05 7.48
CA VAL A 129 13.04 3.19 6.57
C VAL A 129 12.60 1.81 6.11
N LEU A 130 11.39 1.38 6.47
CA LEU A 130 10.79 0.16 5.93
C LEU A 130 10.24 0.41 4.52
N LEU A 131 10.67 -0.39 3.55
CA LEU A 131 10.07 -0.46 2.22
C LEU A 131 9.02 -1.59 2.22
N SER A 132 7.75 -1.22 2.39
CA SER A 132 6.63 -2.16 2.34
C SER A 132 5.35 -1.50 1.84
N ASN A 133 4.53 -2.27 1.14
CA ASN A 133 3.18 -1.90 0.72
C ASN A 133 2.10 -2.42 1.70
N ASP A 134 2.49 -3.22 2.69
CA ASP A 134 1.56 -3.71 3.71
C ASP A 134 1.31 -2.63 4.75
N LYS A 135 0.06 -2.15 4.82
CA LYS A 135 -0.32 -1.08 5.75
C LYS A 135 -0.25 -1.51 7.21
N ASN A 136 -0.48 -2.78 7.53
CA ASN A 136 -0.43 -3.25 8.91
C ASN A 136 1.02 -3.27 9.40
N LEU A 137 1.94 -3.81 8.59
CA LEU A 137 3.36 -3.80 8.90
C LEU A 137 3.91 -2.36 8.97
N CYS A 138 3.55 -1.50 8.00
CA CYS A 138 3.93 -0.08 8.04
C CYS A 138 3.40 0.62 9.30
N ASN A 139 2.17 0.36 9.72
CA ASN A 139 1.61 0.96 10.93
C ASN A 139 2.39 0.54 12.18
N LYS A 140 2.79 -0.73 12.29
CA LYS A 140 3.63 -1.20 13.41
C LYS A 140 4.94 -0.42 13.48
N VAL A 141 5.66 -0.29 12.35
CA VAL A 141 6.93 0.47 12.27
C VAL A 141 6.75 1.95 12.62
N LEU A 142 5.66 2.58 12.16
CA LEU A 142 5.37 3.98 12.44
C LEU A 142 5.08 4.24 13.93
N VAL A 143 4.42 3.29 14.62
CA VAL A 143 4.16 3.38 16.07
C VAL A 143 5.46 3.43 16.87
N ASP A 144 6.50 2.73 16.40
CA ASP A 144 7.84 2.75 16.99
C ASP A 144 8.71 3.94 16.48
N GLY A 145 8.12 4.95 15.83
CA GLY A 145 8.81 6.19 15.46
C GLY A 145 9.76 6.09 14.26
N MET A 146 9.73 4.97 13.54
CA MET A 146 10.54 4.73 12.34
C MET A 146 9.78 5.09 11.06
N LEU A 147 10.51 5.28 9.95
CA LEU A 147 9.92 5.73 8.69
C LEU A 147 9.49 4.54 7.82
N THR A 148 8.54 4.79 6.93
CA THR A 148 8.05 3.80 5.96
C THR A 148 7.89 4.41 4.57
N VAL A 149 8.05 3.58 3.54
CA VAL A 149 7.78 3.93 2.15
C VAL A 149 6.95 2.82 1.53
N SER A 150 5.70 3.15 1.21
CA SER A 150 4.86 2.35 0.32
C SER A 150 4.92 2.92 -1.10
N TYR A 151 5.12 2.04 -2.07
CA TYR A 151 5.22 2.41 -3.47
C TYR A 151 3.94 3.08 -3.96
N ARG A 152 4.10 4.18 -4.70
CA ARG A 152 3.04 4.85 -5.46
C ARG A 152 3.55 5.10 -6.87
N GLN A 153 2.62 5.14 -7.83
CA GLN A 153 2.97 5.38 -9.23
C GLN A 153 3.77 6.68 -9.38
N GLY A 154 4.90 6.62 -10.10
CA GLY A 154 5.81 7.75 -10.30
C GLY A 154 6.85 7.97 -9.18
N MET A 155 6.88 7.10 -8.17
CA MET A 155 8.03 6.99 -7.26
C MET A 155 9.23 6.36 -7.97
N THR A 156 10.41 6.91 -7.71
CA THR A 156 11.69 6.41 -8.24
C THR A 156 12.66 6.20 -7.08
N ALA A 157 13.64 5.32 -7.27
CA ALA A 157 14.69 5.10 -6.27
C ALA A 157 15.43 6.39 -5.90
N GLU A 158 15.67 7.28 -6.87
CA GLU A 158 16.31 8.57 -6.62
C GLU A 158 15.49 9.48 -5.71
N LYS A 159 14.16 9.54 -5.90
CA LYS A 159 13.30 10.32 -5.00
C LYS A 159 13.33 9.76 -3.58
N ILE A 160 13.24 8.42 -3.45
CA ILE A 160 13.27 7.73 -2.15
C ILE A 160 14.61 8.00 -1.44
N ALA A 161 15.73 7.76 -2.12
CA ALA A 161 17.07 7.96 -1.56
C ALA A 161 17.32 9.43 -1.19
N LYS A 162 16.94 10.37 -2.06
CA LYS A 162 17.11 11.80 -1.80
C LYS A 162 16.32 12.28 -0.60
N MET A 163 15.06 11.85 -0.45
CA MET A 163 14.23 12.21 0.70
C MET A 163 14.79 11.63 2.00
N ALA A 164 15.15 10.34 2.01
CA ALA A 164 15.73 9.72 3.20
C ALA A 164 17.10 10.32 3.58
N TYR A 165 17.89 10.73 2.59
CA TYR A 165 19.15 11.43 2.82
C TYR A 165 18.94 12.82 3.42
N ALA A 166 17.98 13.59 2.90
CA ALA A 166 17.62 14.89 3.47
C ALA A 166 17.15 14.76 4.93
N GLU A 167 16.30 13.78 5.21
CA GLU A 167 15.87 13.48 6.58
C GLU A 167 17.05 13.13 7.49
N SER A 168 18.03 12.36 6.99
CA SER A 168 19.24 12.00 7.74
C SER A 168 20.14 13.18 8.04
N LEU A 169 20.10 14.24 7.22
CA LEU A 169 20.81 15.48 7.47
C LEU A 169 20.08 16.28 8.56
N SER A 170 18.75 16.40 8.47
CA SER A 170 17.94 17.11 9.47
C SER A 170 18.11 16.53 10.87
N LYS A 171 17.96 15.21 11.04
CA LYS A 171 18.14 14.55 12.35
C LYS A 171 19.55 14.74 12.92
N ARG A 172 20.58 14.75 12.06
CA ARG A 172 21.96 15.00 12.50
C ARG A 172 22.15 16.44 12.97
N ASN A 173 21.55 17.41 12.29
CA ASN A 173 21.64 18.81 12.68
C ASN A 173 20.91 19.07 14.02
N GLU A 174 19.73 18.48 14.21
CA GLU A 174 19.01 18.55 15.49
C GLU A 174 19.84 17.95 16.64
N THR A 175 20.45 16.78 16.43
CA THR A 175 21.29 16.14 17.45
C THR A 175 22.52 16.98 17.82
N VAL A 176 23.07 17.76 16.88
CA VAL A 176 24.21 18.66 17.14
C VAL A 176 23.77 19.92 17.91
N GLU A 177 22.62 20.51 17.59
CA GLU A 177 22.08 21.67 18.33
C GLU A 177 21.81 21.34 19.81
N TYR A 178 21.25 20.17 20.11
CA TYR A 178 21.03 19.75 21.51
C TYR A 178 22.33 19.47 22.29
N GLN A 179 23.44 19.15 21.60
CA GLN A 179 24.73 18.91 22.27
C GLN A 179 25.54 20.20 22.52
N GLU A 180 25.25 21.29 21.82
CA GLU A 180 25.91 22.59 22.06
C GLU A 180 25.27 23.38 23.21
N THR A 181 24.01 23.12 23.57
CA THR A 181 23.31 23.83 24.66
C THR A 181 23.53 23.27 26.06
N ASP A 182 24.11 22.07 26.18
CA ASP A 182 24.24 21.34 27.46
C ASP A 182 25.60 21.49 28.17
N LYS A 183 26.42 22.49 27.79
CA LYS A 183 27.74 22.71 28.41
C LYS A 183 27.83 23.77 29.49
N ASP A 184 26.78 24.53 29.79
CA ASP A 184 26.85 25.57 30.83
C ASP A 184 25.54 25.69 31.62
N ILE A 185 25.20 24.75 32.49
CA ILE A 185 24.31 25.02 33.64
C ILE A 185 24.83 24.30 34.90
N ASP A 186 25.34 25.14 35.80
CA ASP A 186 25.68 24.81 37.18
C ASP A 186 24.48 24.20 37.94
N VAL A 187 24.79 23.18 38.73
CA VAL A 187 23.87 22.49 39.64
C VAL A 187 23.47 23.43 40.77
N ALA A 188 22.21 23.86 40.79
CA ALA A 188 21.58 24.41 41.99
C ALA A 188 20.12 23.93 42.12
N MET A 189 19.85 23.37 43.30
CA MET A 189 18.62 22.72 43.73
C MET A 189 17.45 23.71 43.97
N ALA A 190 16.23 23.26 43.68
CA ALA A 190 14.97 23.56 44.41
C ALA A 190 13.85 22.73 43.75
N GLU A 191 13.35 21.67 44.40
CA GLU A 191 12.20 21.63 45.32
C GLU A 191 10.81 21.66 44.65
N ASP A 192 10.09 20.56 44.90
CA ASP A 192 8.67 20.25 44.77
C ASP A 192 7.68 21.42 44.66
N ILE A 193 6.84 21.41 43.61
CA ILE A 193 5.42 21.75 43.73
C ILE A 193 4.59 20.77 42.89
N HIS A 194 3.77 20.01 43.61
CA HIS A 194 2.72 19.15 43.13
C HIS A 194 1.48 20.02 42.83
N GLU A 195 1.04 20.10 41.57
CA GLU A 195 -0.29 20.64 41.26
C GLU A 195 -1.01 19.78 40.22
N THR A 196 -2.06 19.13 40.69
CA THR A 196 -3.03 18.34 39.94
C THR A 196 -3.83 19.23 39.00
N VAL A 197 -3.75 18.98 37.68
CA VAL A 197 -4.69 19.51 36.69
C VAL A 197 -5.19 18.37 35.80
N THR A 198 -6.49 18.14 35.89
CA THR A 198 -7.29 17.23 35.05
C THR A 198 -7.15 17.54 33.55
N PRO A 199 -7.12 16.54 32.66
CA PRO A 199 -7.09 16.77 31.22
C PRO A 199 -8.47 17.24 30.72
N PRO A 200 -8.55 18.30 29.89
CA PRO A 200 -9.80 18.68 29.25
C PRO A 200 -10.12 17.69 28.12
N VAL A 201 -11.39 17.27 28.12
CA VAL A 201 -12.07 16.55 27.05
C VAL A 201 -11.97 17.34 25.74
N GLY A 202 -11.17 16.83 24.80
CA GLY A 202 -11.05 17.35 23.43
C GLY A 202 -11.98 16.58 22.49
N HIS A 203 -13.03 17.26 22.04
CA HIS A 203 -13.89 16.85 20.93
C HIS A 203 -13.11 16.64 19.62
N PRO A 204 -13.66 15.86 18.66
CA PRO A 204 -12.96 15.36 17.49
C PRO A 204 -12.42 16.51 16.64
N THR A 205 -11.10 16.55 16.51
CA THR A 205 -10.42 17.43 15.57
C THR A 205 -10.88 17.05 14.16
N LYS A 206 -11.73 17.90 13.58
CA LYS A 206 -12.11 17.84 12.17
C LYS A 206 -10.82 17.75 11.34
N LEU A 207 -10.70 16.70 10.52
CA LEU A 207 -9.66 16.60 9.52
C LEU A 207 -9.66 17.87 8.65
N PRO A 208 -8.49 18.41 8.26
CA PRO A 208 -8.43 19.50 7.31
C PRO A 208 -9.00 19.05 5.97
N PRO A 209 -9.89 19.84 5.34
CA PRO A 209 -10.31 19.58 3.97
C PRO A 209 -9.14 19.95 3.05
N HIS A 210 -8.38 18.96 2.60
CA HIS A 210 -7.66 19.13 1.34
C HIS A 210 -8.73 19.14 0.23
N LEU A 211 -9.31 20.32 -0.01
CA LEU A 211 -9.93 20.61 -1.29
C LEU A 211 -8.79 20.53 -2.31
N MET A 212 -8.59 19.35 -2.91
CA MET A 212 -7.88 19.25 -4.18
C MET A 212 -8.60 20.22 -5.11
N THR A 213 -7.95 21.34 -5.42
CA THR A 213 -8.50 22.34 -6.33
C THR A 213 -8.44 21.72 -7.72
N ILE A 214 -9.51 21.03 -8.13
CA ILE A 214 -9.62 20.44 -9.46
C ILE A 214 -9.53 21.59 -10.47
N LYS A 215 -8.46 21.62 -11.27
CA LYS A 215 -8.14 22.80 -12.09
C LYS A 215 -8.88 22.81 -13.42
N ASN A 216 -9.24 21.63 -13.95
CA ASN A 216 -9.93 21.50 -15.23
C ASN A 216 -10.77 20.22 -15.34
N PHE A 217 -11.60 20.13 -16.39
CA PHE A 217 -12.53 19.04 -16.64
C PHE A 217 -11.84 17.67 -16.84
N GLU A 218 -10.67 17.65 -17.47
CA GLU A 218 -9.91 16.43 -17.75
C GLU A 218 -9.37 15.82 -16.46
N GLU A 219 -8.84 16.65 -15.56
CA GLU A 219 -8.36 16.24 -14.24
C GLU A 219 -9.51 15.76 -13.35
N ALA A 220 -10.67 16.44 -13.39
CA ALA A 220 -11.89 16.01 -12.70
C ALA A 220 -12.34 14.63 -13.18
N THR A 221 -12.40 14.45 -14.51
CA THR A 221 -12.83 13.20 -15.15
C THR A 221 -11.88 12.06 -14.80
N ALA A 222 -10.56 12.28 -14.89
CA ALA A 222 -9.57 11.27 -14.56
C ALA A 222 -9.64 10.88 -13.07
N THR A 223 -9.78 11.86 -12.18
CA THR A 223 -9.87 11.63 -10.73
C THR A 223 -11.11 10.80 -10.39
N CYS A 224 -12.30 11.26 -10.76
CA CYS A 224 -13.54 10.55 -10.47
C CYS A 224 -13.53 9.13 -11.07
N ARG A 225 -13.04 8.97 -12.30
CA ARG A 225 -12.94 7.65 -12.95
C ARG A 225 -12.02 6.70 -12.22
N ASN A 226 -10.82 7.15 -11.85
CA ASN A 226 -9.82 6.30 -11.19
C ASN A 226 -10.32 5.86 -9.82
N GLU A 227 -10.91 6.77 -9.06
CA GLU A 227 -11.43 6.48 -7.73
C GLU A 227 -12.66 5.56 -7.79
N ILE A 228 -13.65 5.87 -8.64
CA ILE A 228 -14.82 5.02 -8.87
C ILE A 228 -14.39 3.61 -9.32
N THR A 229 -13.46 3.50 -10.27
CA THR A 229 -12.98 2.20 -10.77
C THR A 229 -12.30 1.40 -9.66
N THR A 230 -11.48 2.06 -8.85
CA THR A 230 -10.77 1.43 -7.73
C THR A 230 -11.76 0.89 -6.72
N ILE A 231 -12.71 1.72 -6.28
CA ILE A 231 -13.69 1.35 -5.25
C ILE A 231 -14.65 0.29 -5.79
N PHE A 232 -15.10 0.40 -7.05
CA PHE A 232 -15.97 -0.59 -7.68
C PHE A 232 -15.31 -1.96 -7.78
N THR A 233 -14.08 -2.03 -8.29
CA THR A 233 -13.38 -3.32 -8.41
C THR A 233 -13.11 -3.95 -7.03
N LEU A 234 -12.81 -3.13 -6.02
CA LEU A 234 -12.71 -3.57 -4.63
C LEU A 234 -14.04 -4.13 -4.11
N ALA A 235 -15.13 -3.39 -4.28
CA ALA A 235 -16.46 -3.79 -3.83
C ALA A 235 -16.93 -5.11 -4.45
N VAL A 236 -16.76 -5.27 -5.78
CA VAL A 236 -17.15 -6.50 -6.49
C VAL A 236 -16.40 -7.72 -5.97
N HIS A 237 -15.10 -7.59 -5.73
CA HIS A 237 -14.31 -8.69 -5.16
C HIS A 237 -14.74 -9.05 -3.76
N GLU A 238 -14.93 -8.04 -2.92
CA GLU A 238 -15.34 -8.25 -1.56
C GLU A 238 -16.75 -8.86 -1.48
N CYS A 239 -17.65 -8.55 -2.43
CA CYS A 239 -18.94 -9.25 -2.55
C CYS A 239 -18.76 -10.72 -2.92
N MET A 240 -17.81 -11.06 -3.80
CA MET A 240 -17.49 -12.45 -4.14
C MET A 240 -16.89 -13.21 -2.95
N VAL A 241 -15.93 -12.61 -2.24
CA VAL A 241 -15.34 -13.18 -1.01
C VAL A 241 -16.41 -13.39 0.06
N HIS A 242 -17.29 -12.41 0.26
CA HIS A 242 -18.38 -12.55 1.23
C HIS A 242 -19.41 -13.61 0.81
N GLY A 243 -19.73 -13.70 -0.49
CA GLY A 243 -20.74 -14.61 -1.01
C GLY A 243 -20.33 -16.08 -0.96
N TYR A 244 -19.06 -16.38 -1.21
CA TYR A 244 -18.55 -17.76 -1.25
C TYR A 244 -17.63 -18.12 -0.08
N GLN A 245 -17.12 -17.14 0.67
CA GLN A 245 -16.26 -17.35 1.83
C GLN A 245 -15.10 -18.31 1.52
N GLU A 246 -15.00 -19.42 2.26
CA GLU A 246 -13.96 -20.44 2.08
C GLU A 246 -14.12 -21.19 0.75
N ASP A 247 -15.32 -21.26 0.17
CA ASP A 247 -15.60 -21.98 -1.09
C ASP A 247 -15.28 -21.16 -2.35
N LEU A 248 -14.73 -19.95 -2.20
CA LEU A 248 -14.41 -19.07 -3.34
C LEU A 248 -13.46 -19.74 -4.35
N PHE A 249 -12.61 -20.66 -3.91
CA PHE A 249 -11.70 -21.41 -4.79
C PHE A 249 -12.42 -22.42 -5.71
N MET A 250 -13.66 -22.81 -5.38
CA MET A 250 -14.44 -23.79 -6.14
C MET A 250 -15.14 -23.17 -7.36
N VAL A 251 -15.30 -21.85 -7.37
CA VAL A 251 -15.94 -21.13 -8.47
C VAL A 251 -14.91 -20.52 -9.40
N ASP A 252 -15.28 -20.33 -10.66
CA ASP A 252 -14.41 -19.74 -11.69
C ASP A 252 -14.30 -18.21 -11.51
N TYR A 253 -13.85 -17.80 -10.33
CA TYR A 253 -13.62 -16.42 -9.94
C TYR A 253 -12.22 -16.27 -9.34
N ASN A 254 -11.54 -15.20 -9.74
CA ASN A 254 -10.38 -14.70 -9.03
C ASN A 254 -10.31 -13.19 -9.20
N ARG A 255 -9.48 -12.53 -8.38
CA ARG A 255 -9.38 -11.06 -8.41
C ARG A 255 -8.99 -10.48 -9.78
N GLN A 256 -8.25 -11.22 -10.60
CA GLN A 256 -7.80 -10.76 -11.91
C GLN A 256 -8.94 -10.69 -12.95
N LYS A 257 -10.14 -11.21 -12.63
CA LYS A 257 -11.33 -11.04 -13.46
C LYS A 257 -12.03 -9.69 -13.24
N VAL A 258 -11.60 -8.88 -12.28
CA VAL A 258 -12.17 -7.57 -11.92
C VAL A 258 -11.06 -6.52 -11.91
N LEU A 259 -10.64 -6.07 -13.09
CA LEU A 259 -9.51 -5.11 -13.26
C LEU A 259 -9.98 -3.68 -13.52
N ASN A 260 -11.15 -3.53 -14.09
CA ASN A 260 -11.77 -2.25 -14.45
C ASN A 260 -13.29 -2.40 -14.39
N LEU A 261 -14.02 -1.32 -14.68
CA LEU A 261 -15.47 -1.31 -14.66
C LEU A 261 -16.07 -2.38 -15.57
N GLU A 262 -15.59 -2.49 -16.80
CA GLU A 262 -16.13 -3.45 -17.78
C GLU A 262 -15.96 -4.91 -17.33
N SER A 263 -14.74 -5.29 -16.94
CA SER A 263 -14.45 -6.65 -16.44
C SER A 263 -15.19 -6.95 -15.14
N GLY A 264 -15.32 -5.97 -14.24
CA GLY A 264 -16.14 -6.10 -13.04
C GLY A 264 -17.62 -6.29 -13.36
N CYS A 265 -18.18 -5.57 -14.32
CA CYS A 265 -19.55 -5.82 -14.80
C CYS A 265 -19.71 -7.22 -15.39
N ARG A 266 -18.73 -7.73 -16.16
CA ARG A 266 -18.76 -9.11 -16.66
C ARG A 266 -18.81 -10.14 -15.54
N VAL A 267 -18.04 -9.92 -14.46
CA VAL A 267 -18.11 -10.76 -13.25
C VAL A 267 -19.48 -10.65 -12.58
N ILE A 268 -19.99 -9.44 -12.39
CA ILE A 268 -21.33 -9.24 -11.81
C ILE A 268 -22.39 -10.02 -12.60
N GLY A 269 -22.32 -9.97 -13.94
CA GLY A 269 -23.23 -10.72 -14.80
C GLY A 269 -23.05 -12.24 -14.70
N SER A 270 -21.82 -12.72 -14.62
CA SER A 270 -21.51 -14.16 -14.53
C SER A 270 -21.95 -14.78 -13.20
N PHE A 271 -21.94 -13.99 -12.13
CA PHE A 271 -22.32 -14.40 -10.78
C PHE A 271 -23.60 -13.72 -10.30
N TRP A 272 -24.46 -13.28 -11.24
CA TRP A 272 -25.63 -12.49 -10.94
C TRP A 272 -26.58 -13.22 -9.99
N THR A 273 -27.02 -14.42 -10.36
CA THR A 273 -27.98 -15.20 -9.57
C THR A 273 -27.41 -15.72 -8.24
N SER A 274 -26.09 -15.94 -8.18
CA SER A 274 -25.44 -16.55 -7.01
C SER A 274 -25.02 -15.54 -5.95
N VAL A 275 -24.69 -14.31 -6.35
CA VAL A 275 -24.11 -13.30 -5.44
C VAL A 275 -24.82 -11.97 -5.60
N PHE A 276 -24.84 -11.43 -6.83
CA PHE A 276 -25.14 -10.00 -7.01
C PHE A 276 -26.64 -9.66 -7.01
N SER A 277 -27.52 -10.62 -7.27
CA SER A 277 -28.98 -10.40 -7.19
C SER A 277 -29.44 -9.97 -5.81
N ASP A 278 -28.69 -10.32 -4.76
CA ASP A 278 -29.00 -9.93 -3.38
C ASP A 278 -28.60 -8.49 -3.05
N TYR A 279 -27.69 -7.90 -3.83
CA TYR A 279 -27.21 -6.53 -3.62
C TYR A 279 -28.01 -5.52 -4.44
N PHE A 280 -28.63 -5.96 -5.54
CA PHE A 280 -29.39 -5.11 -6.45
C PHE A 280 -30.86 -5.51 -6.45
N PRO A 281 -31.74 -4.73 -5.78
CA PRO A 281 -33.17 -4.95 -5.83
C PRO A 281 -33.69 -4.93 -7.27
N ARG A 282 -34.76 -5.69 -7.54
CA ARG A 282 -35.40 -5.71 -8.87
C ARG A 282 -35.89 -4.33 -9.33
N SER A 283 -36.16 -3.44 -8.38
CA SER A 283 -36.57 -2.05 -8.63
C SER A 283 -35.41 -1.09 -8.85
N SER A 284 -34.15 -1.53 -8.73
CA SER A 284 -32.99 -0.67 -8.94
C SER A 284 -32.85 -0.33 -10.42
N GLU A 285 -32.78 0.96 -10.74
CA GLU A 285 -32.53 1.46 -12.10
C GLU A 285 -31.04 1.41 -12.47
N PHE A 286 -30.15 1.17 -11.49
CA PHE A 286 -28.71 1.29 -11.63
C PHE A 286 -28.02 -0.07 -11.70
N TRP A 287 -28.43 -0.91 -12.64
CA TRP A 287 -27.79 -2.21 -12.83
C TRP A 287 -26.49 -2.06 -13.62
N PRO A 288 -25.35 -2.55 -13.11
CA PRO A 288 -24.06 -2.47 -13.82
C PRO A 288 -24.00 -3.38 -15.06
N VAL A 289 -25.04 -4.18 -15.29
CA VAL A 289 -25.17 -5.13 -16.39
C VAL A 289 -26.54 -5.01 -17.05
N ARG A 290 -26.58 -5.25 -18.36
CA ARG A 290 -27.80 -5.31 -19.16
C ARG A 290 -28.04 -6.74 -19.63
N GLU A 291 -29.28 -7.23 -19.50
CA GLU A 291 -29.69 -8.52 -20.05
C GLU A 291 -29.80 -8.44 -21.58
N LEU A 292 -29.12 -9.35 -22.27
CA LEU A 292 -29.14 -9.50 -23.73
C LEU A 292 -30.06 -10.64 -24.20
N GLY A 293 -30.75 -11.30 -23.26
CA GLY A 293 -31.63 -12.44 -23.48
C GLY A 293 -30.96 -13.80 -23.25
N ARG A 294 -31.77 -14.83 -22.95
CA ARG A 294 -31.33 -16.21 -22.62
C ARG A 294 -30.30 -16.25 -21.47
N GLY A 295 -30.46 -15.39 -20.46
CA GLY A 295 -29.58 -15.32 -19.29
C GLY A 295 -28.18 -14.74 -19.56
N LYS A 296 -27.92 -14.24 -20.77
CA LYS A 296 -26.65 -13.56 -21.09
C LYS A 296 -26.69 -12.11 -20.62
N MET A 297 -25.69 -11.71 -19.85
CA MET A 297 -25.53 -10.34 -19.37
C MET A 297 -24.31 -9.69 -20.04
N ALA A 298 -24.40 -8.38 -20.31
CA ALA A 298 -23.29 -7.58 -20.82
C ALA A 298 -23.07 -6.33 -19.96
N PRO A 299 -21.85 -5.76 -19.94
CA PRO A 299 -21.56 -4.51 -19.25
C PRO A 299 -22.46 -3.35 -19.70
N THR A 300 -22.74 -2.45 -18.77
CA THR A 300 -23.41 -1.17 -19.03
C THR A 300 -22.59 -0.26 -19.96
N LEU A 301 -23.27 0.58 -20.73
CA LEU A 301 -22.64 1.63 -21.56
C LEU A 301 -21.94 2.70 -20.71
N MET A 302 -22.28 2.82 -19.42
CA MET A 302 -21.64 3.73 -18.46
C MET A 302 -20.19 3.36 -18.11
N CYS A 303 -19.60 2.36 -18.78
CA CYS A 303 -18.17 2.05 -18.68
C CYS A 303 -17.29 2.95 -19.57
N MET A 304 -17.88 3.77 -20.44
CA MET A 304 -17.16 4.68 -21.34
C MET A 304 -16.65 5.94 -20.62
N THR A 305 -15.66 6.59 -21.23
CA THR A 305 -15.07 7.84 -20.68
C THR A 305 -16.02 9.01 -20.94
N PRO A 306 -16.44 9.77 -19.92
CA PRO A 306 -17.21 10.99 -20.12
C PRO A 306 -16.44 12.02 -20.94
N THR A 307 -17.10 12.62 -21.93
CA THR A 307 -16.51 13.64 -22.83
C THR A 307 -17.04 15.04 -22.55
N SER A 308 -18.09 15.16 -21.73
CA SER A 308 -18.67 16.44 -21.31
C SER A 308 -18.96 16.49 -19.82
N LYS A 309 -19.14 17.70 -19.27
CA LYS A 309 -19.50 17.90 -17.85
C LYS A 309 -20.82 17.22 -17.49
N LEU A 310 -21.79 17.23 -18.40
CA LEU A 310 -23.08 16.58 -18.20
C LEU A 310 -22.90 15.06 -18.10
N GLU A 311 -22.14 14.48 -19.03
CA GLU A 311 -21.81 13.05 -19.01
C GLU A 311 -21.02 12.65 -17.76
N LEU A 312 -20.11 13.52 -17.28
CA LEU A 312 -19.35 13.23 -16.06
C LEU A 312 -20.26 13.20 -14.83
N ARG A 313 -21.20 14.14 -14.73
CA ARG A 313 -22.18 14.16 -13.63
C ARG A 313 -23.06 12.91 -13.67
N ASP A 314 -23.54 12.54 -14.85
CA ASP A 314 -24.39 11.36 -15.01
C ASP A 314 -23.60 10.07 -14.71
N TYR A 315 -22.32 10.02 -15.10
CA TYR A 315 -21.39 8.94 -14.77
C TYR A 315 -21.17 8.79 -13.26
N VAL A 316 -20.85 9.90 -12.56
CA VAL A 316 -20.68 9.91 -11.11
C VAL A 316 -21.97 9.44 -10.43
N ARG A 317 -23.11 10.05 -10.77
CA ARG A 317 -24.40 9.66 -10.20
C ARG A 317 -24.70 8.18 -10.39
N TYR A 318 -24.48 7.66 -11.61
CA TYR A 318 -24.73 6.26 -11.91
C TYR A 318 -23.86 5.34 -11.04
N TRP A 319 -22.54 5.55 -11.02
CA TRP A 319 -21.63 4.68 -10.30
C TRP A 319 -21.72 4.82 -8.78
N SER A 320 -22.04 6.00 -8.27
CA SER A 320 -22.35 6.20 -6.85
C SER A 320 -23.52 5.32 -6.40
N ASN A 321 -24.59 5.22 -7.19
CA ASN A 321 -25.73 4.35 -6.86
C ASN A 321 -25.39 2.86 -6.97
N VAL A 322 -24.59 2.47 -7.96
CA VAL A 322 -24.07 1.08 -8.06
C VAL A 322 -23.24 0.73 -6.82
N LEU A 323 -22.33 1.62 -6.41
CA LEU A 323 -21.48 1.42 -5.24
C LEU A 323 -22.29 1.34 -3.95
N LYS A 324 -23.27 2.23 -3.76
CA LYS A 324 -24.19 2.17 -2.61
C LYS A 324 -24.90 0.83 -2.52
N SER A 325 -25.32 0.28 -3.67
CA SER A 325 -25.93 -1.05 -3.73
C SER A 325 -24.96 -2.15 -3.31
N LEU A 326 -23.71 -2.15 -3.80
CA LEU A 326 -22.67 -3.11 -3.40
C LEU A 326 -22.26 -2.99 -1.92
N TYR A 327 -22.43 -1.81 -1.33
CA TYR A 327 -22.09 -1.52 0.07
C TYR A 327 -23.23 -1.77 1.06
N THR A 328 -24.43 -2.18 0.61
CA THR A 328 -25.59 -2.42 1.50
C THR A 328 -25.32 -3.40 2.64
N LYS A 329 -24.51 -4.43 2.40
CA LYS A 329 -24.13 -5.44 3.41
C LYS A 329 -22.85 -5.09 4.20
N ARG A 330 -22.28 -3.88 4.04
CA ARG A 330 -21.06 -3.41 4.73
C ARG A 330 -21.39 -2.79 6.08
N ASP A 331 -20.39 -2.68 6.96
CA ASP A 331 -20.56 -1.98 8.23
C ASP A 331 -20.81 -0.48 8.05
N THR A 332 -21.31 0.16 9.11
CA THR A 332 -21.71 1.58 9.08
C THR A 332 -20.55 2.51 8.75
N ARG A 333 -19.33 2.26 9.26
CA ARG A 333 -18.17 3.12 8.99
C ARG A 333 -17.77 3.05 7.52
N GLN A 334 -17.83 1.86 6.92
CA GLN A 334 -17.54 1.68 5.49
C GLN A 334 -18.57 2.38 4.60
N ARG A 335 -19.86 2.37 4.99
CA ARG A 335 -20.92 3.09 4.27
C ARG A 335 -20.77 4.60 4.40
N GLU A 336 -20.48 5.12 5.59
CA GLU A 336 -20.18 6.54 5.82
C GLU A 336 -18.95 7.01 5.02
N SER A 337 -17.91 6.16 4.95
CA SER A 337 -16.72 6.44 4.14
C SER A 337 -17.03 6.53 2.65
N LEU A 338 -17.95 5.69 2.15
CA LEU A 338 -18.41 5.78 0.76
C LEU A 338 -19.21 7.07 0.52
N GLU A 339 -20.11 7.46 1.42
CA GLU A 339 -20.89 8.70 1.29
C GLU A 339 -19.99 9.93 1.23
N MET A 340 -18.95 10.02 2.08
CA MET A 340 -17.97 11.12 1.99
C MET A 340 -17.24 11.20 0.65
N LEU A 341 -17.01 10.05 -0.01
CA LEU A 341 -16.39 10.02 -1.34
C LEU A 341 -17.37 10.43 -2.44
N VAL A 342 -18.64 10.01 -2.31
CA VAL A 342 -19.71 10.40 -3.22
C VAL A 342 -19.94 11.92 -3.16
N ASP A 343 -20.04 12.48 -1.95
CA ASP A 343 -20.21 13.92 -1.73
C ASP A 343 -19.05 14.75 -2.31
N ARG A 344 -17.87 14.15 -2.44
CA ARG A 344 -16.70 14.78 -3.05
C ARG A 344 -16.71 14.72 -4.58
N TRP A 345 -17.35 13.70 -5.16
CA TRP A 345 -17.42 13.53 -6.62
C TRP A 345 -18.54 14.35 -7.27
N GLU A 346 -19.63 14.57 -6.55
CA GLU A 346 -20.77 15.41 -6.96
C GLU A 346 -20.45 16.90 -6.86
#